data_AF-A0A1D8AFI8-F1
#
_entry.id   AF-A0A1D8AFI8-F1
#
_cell.length_a   1.000
_cell.length_b   1.000
_cell.length_c   1.000
_cell.angle_alpha   90.00
_cell.angle_beta   90.00
_cell.angle_gamma   90.00
#
_symmetry.space_group_name_H-M   'P 1'
#
loop_
_entity.id
_entity.type
_entity.pdbx_description
1 polymer ?
#
loop_
_entity_poly.entity_id
_entity_poly.type
_entity_poly.pdbx_seq_one_letter_code
_entity_poly.pdbx_strand_id
1 'polypeptide(L)'
;MLSSCEAERRSTEGVVAANKVLNAYFKALTDAANDSNFTIQPGLEAATKSIAAIPDIKKERVDAVSGLIGFLAQLATGAMREDVLRQLIDRGAPNAKSVIDGLDEVLGLPLLGRLDTEKTYLTAIYVKQIRDQKDNVEGAPADLCKGSKAAGFSGAGFLLAQDYCRRLGVIEAREKAVADYQGSLKDASAALTELQSSKAKLKSKNLAKQLYKIGSDLDDKIDAIDKAFS
;
A
#
# COMPACT_ATOMS: atom_id res chain seq x y z
N MET A 1 -22.11 -11.45 5.70
CA MET A 1 -20.67 -11.70 5.47
C MET A 1 -20.22 -11.48 4.01
N LEU A 2 -21.11 -11.35 3.01
CA LEU A 2 -20.71 -11.02 1.63
C LEU A 2 -20.27 -9.57 1.41
N SER A 3 -20.76 -8.60 2.20
CA SER A 3 -20.44 -7.18 2.00
C SER A 3 -18.99 -6.80 2.35
N SER A 4 -18.28 -7.66 3.08
CA SER A 4 -16.92 -7.36 3.55
C SER A 4 -15.86 -7.65 2.49
N CYS A 5 -16.09 -8.66 1.61
CA CYS A 5 -15.16 -9.00 0.53
C CYS A 5 -15.24 -8.03 -0.65
N GLU A 6 -16.43 -7.54 -0.99
CA GLU A 6 -16.58 -6.56 -2.07
C GLU A 6 -15.99 -5.20 -1.67
N ALA A 7 -16.18 -4.79 -0.40
CA ALA A 7 -15.55 -3.60 0.15
C ALA A 7 -14.01 -3.73 0.14
N GLU A 8 -13.46 -4.89 0.52
CA GLU A 8 -12.02 -5.16 0.43
C GLU A 8 -11.50 -5.03 -0.99
N ARG A 9 -12.19 -5.68 -1.94
CA ARG A 9 -11.78 -5.62 -3.34
C ARG A 9 -11.76 -4.19 -3.87
N ARG A 10 -12.79 -3.38 -3.58
CA ARG A 10 -12.85 -1.96 -3.98
C ARG A 10 -11.75 -1.14 -3.32
N SER A 11 -11.45 -1.38 -2.05
CA SER A 11 -10.33 -0.72 -1.36
C SER A 11 -8.99 -1.07 -2.00
N THR A 12 -8.72 -2.35 -2.26
CA THR A 12 -7.49 -2.79 -2.94
C THR A 12 -7.38 -2.21 -4.34
N GLU A 13 -8.44 -2.29 -5.15
CA GLU A 13 -8.49 -1.73 -6.51
C GLU A 13 -8.22 -0.22 -6.51
N GLY A 14 -8.84 0.52 -5.57
CA GLY A 14 -8.65 1.96 -5.45
C GLY A 14 -7.22 2.33 -4.99
N VAL A 15 -6.62 1.54 -4.10
CA VAL A 15 -5.23 1.73 -3.66
C VAL A 15 -4.27 1.47 -4.83
N VAL A 16 -4.47 0.39 -5.59
CA VAL A 16 -3.70 0.09 -6.80
C VAL A 16 -3.79 1.25 -7.80
N ALA A 17 -5.00 1.79 -7.99
CA ALA A 17 -5.21 2.95 -8.85
C ALA A 17 -4.47 4.21 -8.35
N ALA A 18 -4.53 4.51 -7.06
CA ALA A 18 -3.81 5.64 -6.47
C ALA A 18 -2.29 5.47 -6.59
N ASN A 19 -1.77 4.26 -6.38
CA ASN A 19 -0.34 3.97 -6.54
C ASN A 19 0.13 4.19 -7.99
N LYS A 20 -0.67 3.77 -8.98
CA LYS A 20 -0.37 4.03 -10.40
C LYS A 20 -0.26 5.53 -10.71
N VAL A 21 -1.10 6.37 -10.09
CA VAL A 21 -1.02 7.82 -10.25
C VAL A 21 0.26 8.38 -9.63
N LEU A 22 0.64 7.92 -8.43
CA LEU A 22 1.90 8.32 -7.80
C LEU A 22 3.11 7.90 -8.62
N ASN A 23 3.14 6.67 -9.13
CA ASN A 23 4.24 6.20 -9.96
C ASN A 23 4.35 7.00 -11.26
N ALA A 24 3.22 7.26 -11.94
CA ALA A 24 3.23 8.12 -13.13
C ALA A 24 3.82 9.50 -12.83
N TYR A 25 3.55 10.06 -11.64
CA TYR A 25 4.16 11.31 -11.19
C TYR A 25 5.67 11.18 -10.89
N PHE A 26 6.13 10.14 -10.21
CA PHE A 26 7.56 9.93 -9.95
C PHE A 26 8.37 9.65 -11.22
N LYS A 27 7.76 8.95 -12.18
CA LYS A 27 8.31 8.79 -13.52
C LYS A 27 8.40 10.12 -14.25
N ALA A 28 7.35 10.96 -14.19
CA ALA A 28 7.37 12.32 -14.75
C ALA A 28 8.55 13.15 -14.22
N LEU A 29 8.75 13.13 -12.90
CA LEU A 29 9.86 13.80 -12.23
C LEU A 29 11.22 13.32 -12.75
N THR A 30 11.38 12.02 -12.95
CA THR A 30 12.64 11.43 -13.41
C THR A 30 12.91 11.67 -14.88
N ASP A 31 11.89 11.58 -15.73
CA ASP A 31 12.01 11.88 -17.15
C ASP A 31 12.40 13.35 -17.35
N ALA A 32 11.74 14.26 -16.62
CA ALA A 32 12.08 15.69 -16.62
C ALA A 32 13.50 15.95 -16.10
N ALA A 33 13.95 15.22 -15.07
CA ALA A 33 15.30 15.36 -14.51
C ALA A 33 16.41 14.79 -15.42
N ASN A 34 16.11 13.75 -16.20
CA ASN A 34 17.06 13.12 -17.13
C ASN A 34 17.02 13.71 -18.54
N ASP A 35 16.37 14.86 -18.74
CA ASP A 35 16.22 15.52 -20.04
C ASP A 35 15.59 14.60 -21.11
N SER A 36 14.80 13.62 -20.68
CA SER A 36 14.12 12.62 -21.53
C SER A 36 12.72 13.11 -21.91
N ASN A 37 12.14 12.52 -22.95
CA ASN A 37 10.77 12.83 -23.33
C ASN A 37 9.80 12.33 -22.25
N PHE A 38 8.91 13.22 -21.83
CA PHE A 38 7.86 12.90 -20.87
C PHE A 38 6.70 12.23 -21.60
N THR A 39 6.35 11.01 -21.17
CA THR A 39 5.16 10.30 -21.66
C THR A 39 4.26 9.98 -20.49
N ILE A 40 3.02 10.46 -20.55
CA ILE A 40 1.98 10.06 -19.61
C ILE A 40 1.56 8.64 -19.94
N GLN A 41 1.58 7.76 -18.93
CA GLN A 41 1.06 6.41 -19.09
C GLN A 41 -0.45 6.44 -19.37
N PRO A 42 -0.93 5.70 -20.39
CA PRO A 42 -2.36 5.52 -20.61
C PRO A 42 -3.05 4.94 -19.36
N GLY A 43 -4.29 5.36 -19.09
CA GLY A 43 -5.13 4.77 -18.03
C GLY A 43 -5.23 5.55 -16.71
N LEU A 44 -4.55 6.71 -16.57
CA LEU A 44 -4.69 7.57 -15.39
C LEU A 44 -6.12 8.10 -15.19
N GLU A 45 -6.88 8.29 -16.27
CA GLU A 45 -8.28 8.75 -16.21
C GLU A 45 -9.21 7.74 -15.52
N ALA A 46 -8.88 6.45 -15.57
CA ALA A 46 -9.62 5.42 -14.85
C ALA A 46 -9.33 5.44 -13.34
N ALA A 47 -8.19 5.99 -12.93
CA ALA A 47 -7.75 5.97 -11.54
C ALA A 47 -8.64 6.84 -10.62
N THR A 48 -9.08 8.02 -11.09
CA THR A 48 -10.02 8.87 -10.32
C THR A 48 -11.31 8.11 -9.98
N LYS A 49 -11.86 7.36 -10.94
CA LYS A 49 -13.10 6.59 -10.72
C LYS A 49 -12.88 5.46 -9.71
N SER A 50 -11.79 4.70 -9.84
CA SER A 50 -11.47 3.62 -8.90
C SER A 50 -11.25 4.12 -7.48
N ILE A 51 -10.60 5.28 -7.32
CA ILE A 51 -10.33 5.85 -6.00
C ILE A 51 -11.60 6.39 -5.36
N ALA A 52 -12.47 7.05 -6.14
CA ALA A 52 -13.77 7.50 -5.65
C ALA A 52 -14.70 6.35 -5.22
N ALA A 53 -14.41 5.12 -5.63
CA ALA A 53 -15.17 3.92 -5.26
C ALA A 53 -14.68 3.26 -3.94
N ILE A 54 -13.57 3.75 -3.35
CA ILE A 54 -13.09 3.29 -2.04
C ILE A 54 -14.13 3.67 -0.97
N PRO A 55 -14.62 2.73 -0.15
CA PRO A 55 -15.53 3.03 0.95
C PRO A 55 -14.94 4.08 1.91
N ASP A 56 -15.77 5.05 2.31
CA ASP A 56 -15.44 6.10 3.28
C ASP A 56 -14.25 7.01 2.91
N ILE A 57 -13.82 7.00 1.64
CA ILE A 57 -12.73 7.89 1.20
C ILE A 57 -13.17 9.36 1.25
N LYS A 58 -12.32 10.19 1.83
CA LYS A 58 -12.52 11.63 1.92
C LYS A 58 -12.42 12.28 0.54
N LYS A 59 -13.30 13.24 0.25
CA LYS A 59 -13.37 13.94 -1.04
C LYS A 59 -12.04 14.61 -1.40
N GLU A 60 -11.36 15.19 -0.42
CA GLU A 60 -10.08 15.87 -0.57
C GLU A 60 -9.01 14.94 -1.17
N ARG A 61 -9.11 13.62 -0.95
CA ARG A 61 -8.19 12.62 -1.51
C ARG A 61 -8.49 12.34 -2.97
N VAL A 62 -9.78 12.21 -3.31
CA VAL A 62 -10.22 12.07 -4.71
C VAL A 62 -9.82 13.32 -5.52
N ASP A 63 -9.98 14.50 -4.92
CA ASP A 63 -9.59 15.78 -5.51
C ASP A 63 -8.06 15.88 -5.68
N ALA A 64 -7.26 15.42 -4.71
CA ALA A 64 -5.80 15.40 -4.82
C ALA A 64 -5.32 14.50 -5.98
N VAL A 65 -5.91 13.32 -6.14
CA VAL A 65 -5.58 12.41 -7.25
C VAL A 65 -6.00 13.04 -8.58
N SER A 66 -7.22 13.56 -8.65
CA SER A 66 -7.74 14.19 -9.87
C SER A 66 -6.91 15.42 -10.26
N GLY A 67 -6.50 16.22 -9.28
CA GLY A 67 -5.61 17.36 -9.47
C GLY A 67 -4.23 16.94 -9.97
N LEU A 68 -3.67 15.85 -9.44
CA LEU A 68 -2.40 15.30 -9.91
C LEU A 68 -2.50 14.77 -11.34
N ILE A 69 -3.56 14.04 -11.68
CA ILE A 69 -3.82 13.55 -13.04
C ILE A 69 -3.99 14.72 -14.02
N GLY A 70 -4.83 15.70 -13.68
CA GLY A 70 -5.07 16.87 -14.52
C GLY A 70 -3.80 17.69 -14.74
N PHE A 71 -2.96 17.82 -13.70
CA PHE A 71 -1.68 18.47 -13.82
C PHE A 71 -0.71 17.69 -14.72
N LEU A 72 -0.61 16.37 -14.57
CA LEU A 72 0.20 15.54 -15.48
C LEU A 72 -0.27 15.72 -16.92
N ALA A 73 -1.58 15.67 -17.18
CA ALA A 73 -2.17 15.87 -18.52
C ALA A 73 -1.78 17.22 -19.14
N GLN A 74 -1.75 18.30 -18.35
CA GLN A 74 -1.31 19.63 -18.81
C GLN A 74 0.18 19.66 -19.17
N LEU A 75 1.03 18.90 -18.48
CA LEU A 75 2.47 18.88 -18.77
C LEU A 75 2.80 18.18 -20.09
N ALA A 76 2.00 17.20 -20.52
CA ALA A 76 2.20 16.54 -21.82
C ALA A 76 1.94 17.44 -23.02
N THR A 77 1.21 18.55 -22.86
CA THR A 77 0.68 19.32 -23.99
C THR A 77 1.46 20.60 -24.33
N GLY A 78 2.54 20.99 -23.63
CA GLY A 78 3.35 22.11 -24.14
C GLY A 78 4.32 22.86 -23.23
N ALA A 79 5.05 22.25 -22.29
CA ALA A 79 5.98 22.98 -21.42
C ALA A 79 7.47 22.79 -21.76
N MET A 80 8.27 23.87 -21.60
CA MET A 80 9.73 23.81 -21.68
C MET A 80 10.29 22.98 -20.51
N ARG A 81 11.19 22.03 -20.80
CA ARG A 81 11.62 20.94 -19.88
C ARG A 81 12.11 21.40 -18.51
N GLU A 82 12.85 22.49 -18.45
CA GLU A 82 13.39 23.00 -17.17
C GLU A 82 12.30 23.61 -16.28
N ASP A 83 11.29 24.21 -16.91
CA ASP A 83 10.10 24.70 -16.22
C ASP A 83 9.19 23.54 -15.78
N VAL A 84 9.15 22.44 -16.54
CA VAL A 84 8.42 21.20 -16.18
C VAL A 84 8.92 20.63 -14.85
N LEU A 85 10.24 20.47 -14.68
CA LEU A 85 10.77 19.94 -13.42
C LEU A 85 10.40 20.84 -12.24
N ARG A 86 10.50 22.16 -12.42
CA ARG A 86 10.12 23.13 -11.39
C ARG A 86 8.62 23.06 -11.07
N GLN A 87 7.77 22.99 -12.09
CA GLN A 87 6.32 22.84 -11.91
C GLN A 87 5.95 21.51 -11.23
N LEU A 88 6.62 20.40 -11.58
CA LEU A 88 6.43 19.11 -10.93
C LEU A 88 6.75 19.17 -9.43
N ILE A 89 7.79 19.92 -9.05
CA ILE A 89 8.16 20.14 -7.64
C ILE A 89 7.18 21.09 -6.94
N ASP A 90 6.91 22.26 -7.53
CA ASP A 90 6.17 23.34 -6.87
C ASP A 90 4.66 23.05 -6.82
N ARG A 91 4.09 22.44 -7.87
CA ARG A 91 2.64 22.18 -8.00
C ARG A 91 2.27 20.71 -7.84
N GLY A 92 3.11 19.80 -8.34
CA GLY A 92 2.85 18.36 -8.29
C GLY A 92 3.09 17.74 -6.92
N ALA A 93 4.18 18.11 -6.24
CA ALA A 93 4.59 17.47 -4.99
C ALA A 93 3.56 17.63 -3.85
N PRO A 94 2.88 18.79 -3.65
CA PRO A 94 1.81 18.90 -2.67
C PRO A 94 0.67 17.90 -2.92
N ASN A 95 0.23 17.74 -4.17
CA ASN A 95 -0.82 16.79 -4.51
C ASN A 95 -0.35 15.35 -4.29
N ALA A 96 0.87 15.01 -4.73
CA ALA A 96 1.45 13.68 -4.50
C ALA A 96 1.54 13.34 -3.01
N LYS A 97 1.91 14.30 -2.16
CA LYS A 97 1.95 14.13 -0.71
C LYS A 97 0.55 13.86 -0.13
N SER A 98 -0.46 14.62 -0.57
CA SER A 98 -1.86 14.37 -0.19
C SER A 98 -2.38 13.00 -0.62
N VAL A 99 -1.90 12.46 -1.75
CA VAL A 99 -2.21 11.09 -2.19
C VAL A 99 -1.51 10.06 -1.30
N ILE A 100 -0.22 10.25 -1.00
CA ILE A 100 0.53 9.39 -0.07
C ILE A 100 -0.16 9.33 1.31
N ASP A 101 -0.50 10.48 1.87
CA ASP A 101 -1.20 10.56 3.16
C ASP A 101 -2.56 9.85 3.10
N GLY A 102 -3.28 9.98 1.99
CA GLY A 102 -4.54 9.27 1.77
C GLY A 102 -4.35 7.76 1.70
N LEU A 103 -3.29 7.28 1.05
CA LEU A 103 -2.97 5.86 0.96
C LEU A 103 -2.57 5.28 2.33
N ASP A 104 -1.76 6.00 3.11
CA ASP A 104 -1.37 5.59 4.46
C ASP A 104 -2.58 5.57 5.41
N GLU A 105 -3.51 6.52 5.28
CA GLU A 105 -4.73 6.58 6.10
C GLU A 105 -5.74 5.48 5.74
N VAL A 106 -5.95 5.20 4.45
CA VAL A 106 -6.92 4.20 3.96
C VAL A 106 -6.42 2.77 4.18
N LEU A 107 -5.15 2.49 3.94
CA LEU A 107 -4.57 1.16 4.12
C LEU A 107 -4.10 0.92 5.55
N GLY A 108 -3.44 1.91 6.15
CA GLY A 108 -2.64 1.70 7.34
C GLY A 108 -3.45 1.39 8.58
N LEU A 109 -4.47 2.19 8.87
CA LEU A 109 -5.23 2.06 10.12
C LEU A 109 -6.39 1.07 10.02
N PRO A 110 -7.24 1.11 8.97
CA PRO A 110 -8.40 0.22 8.89
C PRO A 110 -8.05 -1.23 8.54
N LEU A 111 -7.10 -1.45 7.61
CA LEU A 111 -6.77 -2.80 7.14
C LEU A 111 -5.98 -3.58 8.19
N LEU A 112 -4.97 -2.95 8.81
CA LEU A 112 -4.23 -3.59 9.92
C LEU A 112 -5.14 -3.86 11.12
N GLY A 113 -6.02 -2.92 11.49
CA GLY A 113 -6.98 -3.14 12.58
C GLY A 113 -7.94 -4.31 12.29
N ARG A 114 -8.34 -4.49 11.02
CA ARG A 114 -9.17 -5.62 10.60
C ARG A 114 -8.41 -6.94 10.62
N LEU A 115 -7.15 -6.97 10.17
CA LEU A 115 -6.29 -8.17 10.23
C LEU A 115 -6.04 -8.59 11.69
N ASP A 116 -5.83 -7.64 12.60
CA ASP A 116 -5.69 -7.92 14.04
C ASP A 116 -6.98 -8.49 14.64
N THR A 117 -8.14 -7.97 14.22
CA THR A 117 -9.45 -8.51 14.60
C THR A 117 -9.63 -9.94 14.07
N GLU A 118 -9.25 -10.20 12.81
CA GLU A 118 -9.30 -11.52 12.19
C GLU A 118 -8.38 -12.51 12.92
N LYS A 119 -7.16 -12.10 13.26
CA LYS A 119 -6.18 -12.87 14.03
C LYS A 119 -6.71 -13.24 15.41
N THR A 120 -7.35 -12.28 16.09
CA THR A 120 -7.98 -12.49 17.40
C THR A 120 -9.12 -13.51 17.30
N TYR A 121 -10.00 -13.36 16.30
CA TYR A 121 -11.14 -14.26 16.09
C TYR A 121 -10.69 -15.68 15.73
N LEU A 122 -9.75 -15.80 14.80
CA LEU A 122 -9.12 -17.06 14.40
C LEU A 122 -8.54 -17.77 15.62
N THR A 123 -7.76 -17.05 16.42
CA THR A 123 -7.15 -17.59 17.64
C THR A 123 -8.20 -18.10 18.62
N ALA A 124 -9.25 -17.34 18.86
CA ALA A 124 -10.34 -17.74 19.77
C ALA A 124 -11.04 -19.03 19.29
N ILE A 125 -11.32 -19.17 18.00
CA ILE A 125 -11.95 -20.37 17.43
C ILE A 125 -11.07 -21.60 17.62
N TYR A 126 -9.81 -21.54 17.20
CA TYR A 126 -8.95 -22.73 17.20
C TYR A 126 -8.58 -23.15 18.62
N VAL A 127 -8.33 -22.20 19.52
CA VAL A 127 -8.10 -22.52 20.94
C VAL A 127 -9.31 -23.24 21.54
N LYS A 128 -10.54 -22.78 21.23
CA LYS A 128 -11.75 -23.46 21.68
C LYS A 128 -11.85 -24.88 21.09
N GLN A 129 -11.68 -25.03 19.78
CA GLN A 129 -11.79 -26.33 19.12
C GLN A 129 -10.75 -27.34 19.62
N ILE A 130 -9.51 -26.91 19.87
CA ILE A 130 -8.46 -27.75 20.44
C ILE A 130 -8.84 -28.18 21.87
N ARG A 131 -9.34 -27.26 22.71
CA ARG A 131 -9.84 -27.59 24.05
C ARG A 131 -11.03 -28.55 24.03
N ASP A 132 -11.90 -28.45 23.04
CA ASP A 132 -13.03 -29.38 22.85
C ASP A 132 -12.54 -30.81 22.51
N GLN A 133 -11.31 -30.95 21.97
CA GLN A 133 -10.62 -32.25 21.84
C GLN A 133 -9.96 -32.74 23.15
N LYS A 134 -10.16 -32.01 24.26
CA LYS A 134 -9.49 -32.21 25.57
C LYS A 134 -7.98 -31.97 25.54
N ASP A 135 -7.47 -31.29 24.52
CA ASP A 135 -6.08 -30.87 24.44
C ASP A 135 -5.89 -29.53 25.16
N ASN A 136 -4.90 -29.45 26.05
CA ASN A 136 -4.65 -28.24 26.82
C ASN A 136 -3.73 -27.28 26.06
N VAL A 137 -4.24 -26.09 25.71
CA VAL A 137 -3.43 -25.01 25.14
C VAL A 137 -2.81 -24.20 26.27
N GLU A 138 -1.58 -24.56 26.65
CA GLU A 138 -0.80 -23.85 27.66
C GLU A 138 0.03 -22.70 27.06
N GLY A 139 -0.08 -21.52 27.69
CA GLY A 139 0.66 -20.32 27.29
C GLY A 139 0.00 -19.54 26.15
N ALA A 140 0.82 -18.82 25.38
CA ALA A 140 0.32 -17.99 24.28
C ALA A 140 -0.11 -18.88 23.10
N PRO A 141 -1.29 -18.67 22.50
CA PRO A 141 -1.74 -19.45 21.33
C PRO A 141 -0.77 -19.42 20.15
N ALA A 142 0.00 -18.34 19.99
CA ALA A 142 1.07 -18.24 18.98
C ALA A 142 2.16 -19.31 19.16
N ASP A 143 2.34 -19.85 20.36
CA ASP A 143 3.29 -20.94 20.62
C ASP A 143 2.85 -22.27 20.01
N LEU A 144 1.58 -22.43 19.63
CA LEU A 144 1.10 -23.63 18.91
C LEU A 144 1.87 -23.84 17.60
N CYS A 145 2.37 -22.76 17.00
CA CYS A 145 3.11 -22.78 15.75
C CYS A 145 4.60 -23.09 15.94
N LYS A 146 5.05 -23.20 17.19
CA LYS A 146 6.36 -23.76 17.55
C LYS A 146 6.14 -25.26 17.72
N GLY A 147 6.40 -26.04 16.67
CA GLY A 147 5.94 -27.42 16.48
C GLY A 147 6.15 -28.44 17.62
N SER A 148 6.94 -28.14 18.64
CA SER A 148 7.08 -28.96 19.85
C SER A 148 5.83 -28.98 20.74
N LYS A 149 5.01 -27.92 20.77
CA LYS A 149 3.78 -27.89 21.59
C LYS A 149 2.66 -28.72 20.99
N ALA A 150 2.46 -28.64 19.67
CA ALA A 150 1.40 -29.37 18.99
C ALA A 150 1.62 -30.90 19.00
N ALA A 151 2.86 -31.36 19.12
CA ALA A 151 3.20 -32.79 19.14
C ALA A 151 2.63 -33.56 20.36
N GLY A 152 2.24 -32.85 21.42
CA GLY A 152 1.61 -33.44 22.61
C GLY A 152 0.09 -33.55 22.54
N PHE A 153 -0.53 -33.09 21.46
CA PHE A 153 -1.99 -33.11 21.30
C PHE A 153 -2.49 -34.44 20.74
N SER A 154 -3.80 -34.68 20.90
CA SER A 154 -4.51 -35.69 20.14
C SER A 154 -4.29 -35.50 18.63
N GLY A 155 -4.48 -36.56 17.83
CA GLY A 155 -4.35 -36.45 16.37
C GLY A 155 -5.26 -35.37 15.76
N ALA A 156 -6.47 -35.19 16.30
CA ALA A 156 -7.38 -34.13 15.90
C ALA A 156 -6.88 -32.74 16.33
N GLY A 157 -6.42 -32.59 17.58
CA GLY A 157 -5.84 -31.35 18.07
C GLY A 157 -4.58 -30.92 17.33
N PHE A 158 -3.73 -31.87 16.94
CA PHE A 158 -2.56 -31.62 16.10
C PHE A 158 -2.94 -31.06 14.73
N LEU A 159 -3.92 -31.67 14.04
CA LEU A 159 -4.40 -31.18 12.75
C LEU A 159 -5.04 -29.79 12.87
N LEU A 160 -5.80 -29.53 13.94
CA LEU A 160 -6.34 -28.20 14.24
C LEU A 160 -5.23 -27.18 14.47
N ALA A 161 -4.18 -27.53 15.22
CA ALA A 161 -3.03 -26.65 15.43
C ALA A 161 -2.28 -26.36 14.12
N GLN A 162 -2.11 -27.35 13.24
CA GLN A 162 -1.51 -27.13 11.92
C GLN A 162 -2.34 -26.18 11.05
N ASP A 163 -3.66 -26.36 11.00
CA ASP A 163 -4.52 -25.48 10.20
C ASP A 163 -4.58 -24.06 10.79
N TYR A 164 -4.59 -23.92 12.12
CA TYR A 164 -4.43 -22.62 12.79
C TYR A 164 -3.17 -21.91 12.33
N CYS A 165 -2.01 -22.58 12.40
CA CYS A 165 -0.73 -21.98 12.06
C CYS A 165 -0.60 -21.62 10.59
N ARG A 166 -1.17 -22.45 9.70
CA ARG A 166 -1.26 -22.13 8.28
C ARG A 166 -2.06 -20.86 8.04
N ARG A 167 -3.23 -20.72 8.69
CA ARG A 167 -4.10 -19.54 8.55
C ARG A 167 -3.49 -18.30 9.19
N LEU A 168 -2.88 -18.44 10.36
CA LEU A 168 -2.16 -17.36 11.03
C LEU A 168 -1.02 -16.85 10.15
N GLY A 169 -0.26 -17.73 9.52
CA GLY A 169 0.80 -17.35 8.58
C GLY A 169 0.30 -16.54 7.38
N VAL A 170 -0.92 -16.78 6.89
CA VAL A 170 -1.53 -15.95 5.84
C VAL A 170 -1.83 -14.54 6.36
N ILE A 171 -2.39 -14.41 7.56
CA ILE A 171 -2.68 -13.10 8.17
C ILE A 171 -1.38 -12.33 8.42
N GLU A 172 -0.35 -12.97 8.97
CA GLU A 172 0.95 -12.33 9.23
C GLU A 172 1.67 -11.91 7.94
N ALA A 173 1.54 -12.69 6.85
CA ALA A 173 2.03 -12.29 5.54
C ALA A 173 1.31 -11.04 5.00
N ARG A 174 0.00 -10.93 5.20
CA ARG A 174 -0.79 -9.74 4.85
C ARG A 174 -0.39 -8.52 5.69
N GLU A 175 -0.25 -8.68 7.00
CA GLU A 175 0.21 -7.63 7.92
C GLU A 175 1.58 -7.10 7.47
N LYS A 176 2.51 -8.01 7.13
CA LYS A 176 3.83 -7.64 6.63
C LYS A 176 3.77 -6.88 5.30
N ALA A 177 2.97 -7.34 4.35
CA ALA A 177 2.84 -6.67 3.05
C ALA A 177 2.33 -5.22 3.21
N VAL A 178 1.33 -5.02 4.06
CA VAL A 178 0.79 -3.68 4.37
C VAL A 178 1.84 -2.81 5.07
N ALA A 179 2.53 -3.34 6.09
CA ALA A 179 3.56 -2.59 6.82
C ALA A 179 4.75 -2.19 5.93
N ASP A 180 5.22 -3.10 5.06
CA ASP A 180 6.27 -2.81 4.10
C ASP A 180 5.86 -1.69 3.12
N TYR A 181 4.62 -1.71 2.62
CA TYR A 181 4.08 -0.66 1.74
C TYR A 181 3.98 0.70 2.46
N GLN A 182 3.50 0.73 3.71
CA GLN A 182 3.49 1.96 4.52
C GLN A 182 4.90 2.51 4.76
N GLY A 183 5.90 1.63 4.91
CA GLY A 183 7.30 2.03 4.97
C GLY A 183 7.72 2.80 3.72
N SER A 184 7.47 2.23 2.53
CA SER A 184 7.79 2.85 1.25
C SER A 184 7.03 4.18 1.02
N LEU A 185 5.78 4.29 1.48
CA LEU A 185 5.02 5.55 1.46
C LEU A 185 5.67 6.65 2.32
N LYS A 186 6.16 6.30 3.51
CA LYS A 186 6.88 7.24 4.38
C LYS A 186 8.18 7.70 3.75
N ASP A 187 8.93 6.78 3.14
CA ASP A 187 10.15 7.10 2.41
C ASP A 187 9.86 8.02 1.20
N ALA A 188 8.77 7.78 0.47
CA ALA A 188 8.32 8.66 -0.62
C ALA A 188 7.99 10.07 -0.12
N SER A 189 7.25 10.18 0.98
CA SER A 189 6.88 11.47 1.58
C SER A 189 8.11 12.24 2.07
N ALA A 190 9.08 11.55 2.69
CA ALA A 190 10.34 12.13 3.12
C ALA A 190 11.15 12.64 1.91
N ALA A 191 11.30 11.82 0.87
CA ALA A 191 12.01 12.20 -0.36
C ALA A 191 11.35 13.39 -1.09
N LEU A 192 10.00 13.46 -1.12
CA LEU A 192 9.29 14.62 -1.67
C LEU A 192 9.52 15.89 -0.85
N THR A 193 9.55 15.77 0.48
CA THR A 193 9.86 16.89 1.38
C THR A 193 11.28 17.41 1.12
N GLU A 194 12.24 16.50 0.99
CA GLU A 194 13.63 16.85 0.67
C GLU A 194 13.72 17.54 -0.70
N LEU A 195 13.04 17.00 -1.72
CA LEU A 195 12.97 17.59 -3.07
C LEU A 195 12.40 19.01 -3.04
N GLN A 196 11.32 19.25 -2.30
CA GLN A 196 10.71 20.57 -2.15
C GLN A 196 11.64 21.57 -1.44
N SER A 197 12.44 21.10 -0.47
CA SER A 197 13.40 21.93 0.26
C SER A 197 14.69 22.21 -0.53
N SER A 198 15.08 21.31 -1.44
CA SER A 198 16.35 21.33 -2.18
C SER A 198 16.20 21.78 -3.64
N LYS A 199 15.51 22.90 -3.89
CA LYS A 199 15.16 23.42 -5.23
C LYS A 199 16.33 23.78 -6.18
N ALA A 200 17.58 23.56 -5.78
CA ALA A 200 18.74 23.81 -6.63
C ALA A 200 18.91 22.71 -7.70
N LYS A 201 19.01 23.11 -8.98
CA LYS A 201 18.99 22.24 -10.19
C LYS A 201 19.88 20.99 -10.17
N LEU A 202 21.01 21.01 -9.44
CA LEU A 202 21.95 19.87 -9.38
C LEU A 202 21.53 18.80 -8.36
N LYS A 203 20.87 19.18 -7.26
CA LYS A 203 20.39 18.22 -6.24
C LYS A 203 19.07 17.57 -6.66
N SER A 204 18.25 18.28 -7.43
CA SER A 204 16.96 17.77 -7.92
C SER A 204 17.09 16.56 -8.85
N LYS A 205 18.17 16.41 -9.62
CA LYS A 205 18.37 15.22 -10.48
C LYS A 205 18.60 13.93 -9.68
N ASN A 206 19.40 13.98 -8.62
CA ASN A 206 19.62 12.82 -7.75
C ASN A 206 18.37 12.46 -6.95
N LEU A 207 17.66 13.48 -6.45
CA LEU A 207 16.40 13.30 -5.72
C LEU A 207 15.28 12.77 -6.61
N ALA A 208 15.21 13.18 -7.88
CA ALA A 208 14.26 12.61 -8.84
C ALA A 208 14.52 11.11 -9.07
N LYS A 209 15.79 10.72 -9.29
CA LYS A 209 16.17 9.29 -9.40
C LYS A 209 15.81 8.49 -8.16
N GLN A 210 16.01 9.06 -6.97
CA GLN A 210 15.60 8.42 -5.71
C GLN A 210 14.08 8.24 -5.64
N LEU A 211 13.31 9.24 -6.02
CA LEU A 211 11.84 9.16 -6.06
C LEU A 211 11.32 8.14 -7.07
N TYR A 212 11.97 7.98 -8.23
CA TYR A 212 11.61 6.92 -9.17
C TYR A 212 11.94 5.53 -8.64
N LYS A 213 13.09 5.37 -7.96
CA LYS A 213 13.40 4.11 -7.27
C LYS A 213 12.35 3.79 -6.21
N ILE A 214 11.91 4.79 -5.45
CA ILE A 214 10.81 4.64 -4.47
C ILE A 214 9.49 4.29 -5.17
N GLY A 215 9.19 4.93 -6.31
CA GLY A 215 8.02 4.59 -7.13
C GLY A 215 8.02 3.14 -7.62
N SER A 216 9.17 2.64 -8.07
CA SER A 216 9.33 1.23 -8.45
C SER A 216 9.17 0.28 -7.25
N ASP A 217 9.72 0.64 -6.08
CA ASP A 217 9.54 -0.15 -4.86
C ASP A 217 8.06 -0.18 -4.43
N LEU A 218 7.35 0.95 -4.53
CA LEU A 218 5.91 1.02 -4.26
C LEU A 218 5.08 0.11 -5.19
N ASP A 219 5.45 0.00 -6.46
CA ASP A 219 4.85 -0.97 -7.39
C ASP A 219 5.08 -2.42 -6.93
N ASP A 220 6.32 -2.77 -6.57
CA ASP A 220 6.63 -4.12 -6.08
C ASP A 220 5.86 -4.44 -4.78
N LYS A 221 5.70 -3.44 -3.90
CA LYS A 221 4.94 -3.58 -2.65
C LYS A 221 3.44 -3.68 -2.88
N ILE A 222 2.86 -2.95 -3.83
CA ILE A 222 1.43 -3.08 -4.12
C ILE A 222 1.12 -4.42 -4.77
N ASP A 223 2.01 -4.94 -5.62
CA ASP A 223 1.89 -6.30 -6.18
C ASP A 223 1.98 -7.36 -5.07
N ALA A 224 2.80 -7.14 -4.04
CA ALA A 224 2.87 -8.01 -2.88
C ALA A 224 1.57 -7.98 -2.05
N ILE A 225 0.93 -6.81 -1.91
CA ILE A 225 -0.40 -6.69 -1.30
C ILE A 225 -1.42 -7.44 -2.15
N ASP A 226 -1.49 -7.19 -3.46
CA ASP A 226 -2.47 -7.86 -4.33
C ASP A 226 -2.35 -9.39 -4.24
N LYS A 227 -1.12 -9.92 -4.30
CA LYS A 227 -0.84 -11.36 -4.11
C LYS A 227 -1.20 -11.91 -2.72
N ALA A 228 -1.09 -11.09 -1.67
CA ALA A 228 -1.42 -11.53 -0.31
C ALA A 228 -2.93 -11.58 -0.05
N PHE A 229 -3.72 -10.84 -0.84
CA PHE A 229 -5.17 -10.70 -0.68
C PHE A 229 -5.99 -11.38 -1.79
N SER A 230 -5.37 -11.93 -2.83
CA SER A 230 -5.98 -12.78 -3.87
C SER A 230 -5.93 -14.27 -3.55
#